data_AF-A0A961YAG2-F1
#
_entry.id   AF-A0A961YAG2-F1
#
_cell.length_a   1.000
_cell.length_b   1.000
_cell.length_c   1.000
_cell.angle_alpha   90.00
_cell.angle_beta   90.00
_cell.angle_gamma   90.00
#
_symmetry.space_group_name_H-M   'P 1'
#
loop_
_entity.id
_entity.type
_entity.pdbx_description
1 polymer ?
#
loop_
_entity_poly.entity_id
_entity_poly.type
_entity_poly.pdbx_seq_one_letter_code
_entity_poly.pdbx_strand_id
1 'polypeptide(L)' 'EVVRDLYRSDTQPEHCYSERQLYESALDRMAREIAAVRGCTETEAIQEIEKMLAKGPRRGARTEAEAEEADGDNQEEAA' A
#
# COMPACT_ATOMS: atom_id res chain seq x y z
N GLU A 1 8.62 1.75 6.63
CA GLU A 1 8.36 0.44 5.98
C GLU A 1 6.87 0.26 5.67
N VAL A 2 5.99 0.44 6.66
CA VAL A 2 4.52 0.31 6.51
C VAL A 2 3.92 1.10 5.34
N VAL A 3 4.25 2.40 5.19
CA VAL A 3 3.75 3.23 4.08
C VAL A 3 4.10 2.65 2.71
N ARG A 4 5.28 2.05 2.58
CA ARG A 4 5.72 1.42 1.33
C ARG A 4 4.98 0.10 1.09
N ASP A 5 4.72 -0.65 2.15
CA ASP A 5 4.09 -1.97 2.07
C ASP A 5 2.59 -1.88 1.76
N LEU A 6 1.95 -0.86 2.32
CA LEU A 6 0.54 -0.56 2.09
C LEU A 6 0.31 0.41 0.92
N TYR A 7 1.32 0.78 0.14
CA TYR A 7 1.08 1.61 -1.04
C TYR A 7 0.47 0.78 -2.16
N ARG A 8 -0.78 1.06 -2.53
CA ARG A 8 -1.50 0.42 -3.65
C ARG A 8 -1.74 1.39 -4.80
N SER A 9 -1.79 0.87 -6.02
CA SER A 9 -2.17 1.61 -7.23
C SER A 9 -3.62 1.31 -7.59
N ASP A 10 -4.26 2.17 -8.39
CA ASP A 10 -5.68 2.04 -8.81
C ASP A 10 -6.03 0.72 -9.54
N THR A 11 -5.02 -0.03 -9.97
CA THR A 11 -5.17 -1.35 -10.60
C THR A 11 -5.18 -2.51 -9.60
N GLN A 12 -4.86 -2.26 -8.33
CA GLN A 12 -4.85 -3.24 -7.26
C GLN A 12 -6.17 -3.16 -6.46
N PRO A 13 -6.57 -4.23 -5.77
CA PRO A 13 -7.73 -4.21 -4.89
C PRO A 13 -7.67 -3.07 -3.85
N GLU A 14 -8.84 -2.52 -3.53
CA GLU A 14 -9.02 -1.53 -2.48
C GLU A 14 -8.57 -2.06 -1.11
N HIS A 15 -7.98 -1.18 -0.30
CA HIS A 15 -7.58 -1.50 1.07
C HIS A 15 -8.77 -1.91 1.94
N CYS A 16 -8.55 -2.89 2.82
CA CYS A 16 -9.49 -3.10 3.91
C CYS A 16 -9.41 -1.95 4.93
N TYR A 17 -10.45 -1.77 5.74
CA TYR A 17 -10.57 -0.61 6.65
C TYR A 17 -9.38 -0.47 7.62
N SER A 18 -8.91 -1.58 8.20
CA SER A 18 -7.75 -1.60 9.09
C SER A 18 -6.44 -1.25 8.38
N GLU A 19 -6.24 -1.71 7.14
CA GLU A 19 -5.08 -1.34 6.33
C GLU A 19 -5.09 0.15 6.01
N ARG A 20 -6.25 0.72 5.67
CA ARG A 20 -6.38 2.16 5.42
C ARG A 20 -5.97 2.98 6.65
N GLN A 21 -6.44 2.60 7.84
CA GLN A 21 -6.05 3.26 9.10
C GLN A 21 -4.54 3.16 9.37
N LEU A 22 -3.94 2.01 9.10
CA LEU A 22 -2.50 1.82 9.28
C LEU A 22 -1.69 2.63 8.25
N TYR A 23 -2.15 2.70 7.01
CA TYR A 23 -1.53 3.52 5.97
C TYR A 23 -1.61 5.01 6.29
N GLU A 24 -2.79 5.53 6.63
CA GLU A 24 -3.00 6.95 6.97
C GLU A 24 -2.14 7.37 8.18
N SER A 25 -2.15 6.58 9.25
CA SER A 25 -1.34 6.86 10.45
C SER A 25 0.16 6.77 10.19
N ALA A 26 0.60 5.80 9.37
CA ALA A 26 2.00 5.69 8.98
C ALA A 26 2.43 6.84 8.05
N LEU A 27 1.56 7.27 7.14
CA LEU A 27 1.81 8.38 6.22
C LEU A 27 1.93 9.71 6.97
N ASP A 28 1.01 10.02 7.90
CA ASP A 28 1.08 11.21 8.76
C ASP A 28 2.39 11.25 9.55
N ARG A 29 2.74 10.14 10.21
CA ARG A 29 4.00 10.06 10.97
C ARG A 29 5.23 10.28 10.09
N MET A 30 5.29 9.64 8.92
CA MET A 30 6.42 9.78 7.99
C MET A 30 6.50 11.19 7.41
N ALA A 31 5.36 11.81 7.10
CA ALA A 31 5.29 13.19 6.61
C ALA A 31 5.83 14.18 7.64
N ARG A 32 5.46 14.04 8.91
CA ARG A 32 6.00 14.86 10.02
C ARG A 32 7.51 14.71 10.16
N GLU A 33 8.02 13.48 10.12
CA GLU A 33 9.45 13.20 10.22
C GLU A 33 10.23 13.83 9.04
N ILE A 34 9.72 13.71 7.81
CA ILE A 34 10.36 14.31 6.63
C ILE A 34 10.28 15.84 6.65
N ALA A 35 9.12 16.40 7.02
CA ALA A 35 8.94 17.84 7.16
C ALA A 35 9.93 18.44 8.16
N ALA A 36 10.11 17.78 9.32
CA ALA A 36 11.07 18.20 10.33
C ALA A 36 12.53 18.10 9.85
N VAL A 37 12.89 17.03 9.14
CA VAL A 37 14.27 16.82 8.64
C VAL A 37 14.63 17.78 7.52
N ARG A 38 13.67 18.09 6.63
CA ARG A 38 13.92 18.89 5.43
C ARG A 38 13.55 20.36 5.57
N GLY A 39 12.86 20.74 6.64
CA GLY A 39 12.39 22.10 6.85
C GLY A 39 11.31 22.53 5.85
N CYS A 40 10.48 21.59 5.40
CA CYS A 40 9.34 21.85 4.51
C CYS A 40 8.01 21.65 5.24
N THR A 41 6.91 21.97 4.58
CA THR A 41 5.57 21.73 5.11
C THR A 41 5.21 20.24 5.03
N GLU A 42 4.29 19.80 5.89
CA GLU A 42 3.79 18.42 5.89
C GLU A 42 3.16 18.05 4.53
N THR A 43 2.45 18.99 3.90
CA THR A 43 1.87 18.81 2.56
C THR A 43 2.95 18.57 1.49
N GLU A 44 4.05 19.33 1.53
CA GLU A 44 5.18 19.14 0.60
C GLU A 44 5.88 17.80 0.85
N ALA A 45 6.02 17.39 2.12
CA ALA A 45 6.56 16.10 2.49
C ALA A 45 5.70 14.95 1.96
N ILE A 46 4.37 15.03 2.08
CA ILE A 46 3.43 14.02 1.53
C ILE A 46 3.61 13.90 0.02
N GLN A 47 3.64 15.01 -0.72
CA GLN A 47 3.85 14.99 -2.16
C GLN A 47 5.18 14.35 -2.55
N GLU A 48 6.23 14.54 -1.75
CA GLU A 48 7.51 13.90 -1.98
C GLU A 48 7.45 12.39 -1.73
N ILE A 49 6.80 11.97 -0.64
CA ILE A 49 6.58 10.55 -0.32
C ILE A 49 5.85 9.87 -1.48
N GLU A 50 4.76 10.43 -1.97
CA GLU A 50 3.99 9.89 -3.09
C GLU A 50 4.84 9.77 -4.37
N LYS A 51 5.63 10.80 -4.69
CA LYS A 51 6.55 10.78 -5.84
C LYS A 51 7.61 9.69 -5.71
N MET A 52 8.08 9.40 -4.49
CA MET A 52 9.04 8.33 -4.24
C MET A 52 8.39 6.94 -4.35
N LEU A 53 7.18 6.78 -3.81
CA LEU A 53 6.43 5.52 -3.85
C LEU A 53 6.03 5.15 -5.29
N ALA A 54 5.65 6.13 -6.11
CA ALA A 54 5.35 5.93 -7.52
C ALA A 54 6.56 5.42 -8.34
N LYS A 55 7.79 5.71 -7.91
CA LYS A 55 9.05 5.29 -8.55
C LYS A 55 9.62 3.98 -8.01
N GLY A 56 9.14 3.53 -6.85
CA GLY A 56 9.65 2.33 -6.19
C GLY A 56 9.25 1.05 -6.94
N PRO A 57 10.02 -0.05 -6.80
CA PRO A 57 9.64 -1.33 -7.37
C PRO A 57 8.29 -1.74 -6.78
N ARG A 58 7.28 -1.86 -7.64
CA ARG A 58 5.93 -2.27 -7.23
C ARG A 58 5.98 -3.69 -6.73
N ARG A 59 5.97 -3.84 -5.40
CA ARG A 59 6.00 -5.15 -4.73
C ARG A 59 4.61 -5.83 -4.71
N GLY A 60 3.70 -5.42 -5.61
CA GLY A 60 2.37 -6.02 -5.77
C GLY A 60 2.40 -7.41 -6.42
N ALA A 61 3.44 -7.71 -7.21
CA ALA A 61 3.55 -8.98 -7.94
C ALA A 61 3.71 -10.23 -7.05
N ARG A 62 3.98 -10.08 -5.74
CA ARG A 62 4.07 -11.24 -4.82
C ARG A 62 2.73 -11.57 -4.15
N THR A 63 1.80 -10.62 -4.04
CA THR A 63 0.47 -10.87 -3.47
C THR A 63 -0.51 -11.45 -4.51
N GLU A 64 -0.27 -11.19 -5.81
CA GLU A 64 -1.04 -11.78 -6.92
C GLU A 64 -0.95 -13.32 -6.93
N ALA A 65 0.23 -13.89 -6.63
CA ALA A 65 0.43 -15.34 -6.61
C ALA A 65 -0.20 -16.06 -5.39
N GLU A 66 -0.54 -15.35 -4.31
CA GLU A 66 -1.20 -15.93 -3.13
C GLU A 66 -2.73 -15.76 -3.17
N ALA A 67 -3.24 -14.83 -3.98
CA ALA A 67 -4.69 -14.60 -4.14
C ALA A 67 -5.32 -15.44 -5.25
N GLU A 68 -4.57 -15.85 -6.28
CA GLU A 68 -5.07 -16.74 -7.35
C GLU A 68 -5.23 -18.21 -6.89
N GLU A 69 -4.60 -18.63 -5.80
CA GLU A 69 -4.70 -19.99 -5.25
C GLU A 69 -5.97 -20.24 -4.39
N ALA A 70 -6.87 -19.27 -4.27
CA ALA A 70 -8.07 -19.37 -3.44
C ALA A 70 -9.39 -19.62 -4.22
N ASP A 71 -9.37 -19.63 -5.56
CA ASP A 71 -10.59 -19.78 -6.40
C ASP A 71 -10.51 -21.01 -7.33
N GLY A 72 -10.06 -22.15 -6.80
CA GLY A 72 -9.67 -23.30 -7.61
C GLY A 72 -9.95 -24.68 -7.04
N ASP A 73 -11.02 -24.91 -6.27
CA ASP A 73 -11.55 -26.28 -6.13
C ASP A 73 -12.97 -26.31 -5.53
N ASN A 74 -13.98 -26.39 -6.41
CA ASN A 74 -15.21 -27.13 -6.10
C ASN A 74 -15.87 -27.62 -7.40
N GLN A 75 -15.16 -28.48 -8.11
CA GLN A 75 -15.81 -29.50 -8.95
C GLN A 75 -15.79 -30.80 -8.17
N GLU A 76 -16.90 -31.18 -7.52
CA GLU A 76 -17.19 -32.61 -7.38
C GLU A 76 -18.70 -32.88 -7.37
N GLU A 77 -19.06 -33.81 -8.26
CA GLU A 77 -20.35 -34.45 -8.47
C GLU A 77 -21.03 -34.91 -7.18
N ALA A 78 -22.36 -34.85 -7.15
CA ALA A 78 -23.15 -35.89 -6.50
C ALA A 78 -24.41 -36.18 -7.34
N ALA A 79 -24.61 -37.49 -7.55
CA ALA A 79 -25.57 -38.20 -8.39
C ALA A 79 -27.05 -37.82 -8.24
#